data_AF-A0A0Q7DHK4-F1
#
_entry.id   AF-A0A0Q7DHK4-F1
#
_cell.length_a   1.000
_cell.length_b   1.000
_cell.length_c   1.000
_cell.angle_alpha   90.00
_cell.angle_beta   90.00
_cell.angle_gamma   90.00
#
_symmetry.space_group_name_H-M   'P 1'
#
loop_
_entity.id
_entity.type
_entity.pdbx_description
1 polymer ?
#
loop_
_entity_poly.entity_id
_entity_poly.type
_entity_poly.pdbx_seq_one_letter_code
_entity_poly.pdbx_strand_id
1 'polypeptide(L)'
;MTAESLLLEPDSAALEASQAPADIGFDLEAHHSTEVLLATHQVLVARCVIDYAGRGERVESELVIPRRECQGDRPRGSALWRAAQELLAQLLLRRPGLRPTIRIAIGSELVPLATA
;
A
#
# COMPACT_ATOMS: atom_id res chain seq x y z
N MET A 1 -53.09 5.54 28.01
CA MET A 1 -51.76 5.94 27.56
C MET A 1 -50.81 4.80 27.93
N THR A 2 -50.60 3.89 26.98
CA THR A 2 -49.86 2.64 27.13
C THR A 2 -48.36 2.85 26.90
N ALA A 3 -47.56 2.15 27.69
CA ALA A 3 -46.11 2.06 27.59
C ALA A 3 -45.67 1.27 26.34
N GLU A 4 -44.49 1.57 25.81
CA GLU A 4 -43.55 0.55 25.32
C GLU A 4 -42.13 1.12 25.18
N SER A 5 -41.21 0.53 25.94
CA SER A 5 -39.76 0.69 25.82
C SER A 5 -39.25 0.07 24.53
N LEU A 6 -38.28 0.70 23.86
CA LEU A 6 -37.39 0.01 22.93
C LEU A 6 -35.93 0.32 23.30
N LEU A 7 -35.32 -0.68 23.93
CA LEU A 7 -33.87 -0.89 24.05
C LEU A 7 -33.35 -1.61 22.79
N LEU A 8 -32.03 -1.57 22.61
CA LEU A 8 -31.15 -2.26 21.63
C LEU A 8 -31.03 -1.58 20.25
N GLU A 9 -29.88 -1.45 19.60
CA GLU A 9 -28.42 -1.53 19.88
C GLU A 9 -27.74 -1.10 18.55
N PRO A 10 -26.41 -0.86 18.49
CA PRO A 10 -25.79 -0.03 17.46
C PRO A 10 -25.57 -0.82 16.16
N ASP A 11 -26.29 -0.45 15.10
CA ASP A 11 -26.08 -1.10 13.81
C ASP A 11 -25.06 -0.33 12.98
N SER A 12 -23.83 -0.84 13.05
CA SER A 12 -22.93 -0.94 11.91
C SER A 12 -22.73 0.36 11.15
N ALA A 13 -21.87 1.22 11.71
CA ALA A 13 -21.09 2.15 10.90
C ALA A 13 -20.52 1.34 9.73
N ALA A 14 -21.10 1.60 8.55
CA ALA A 14 -20.66 1.03 7.30
C ALA A 14 -19.15 1.22 7.26
N LEU A 15 -18.44 0.10 7.42
CA LEU A 15 -17.11 -0.06 6.88
C LEU A 15 -17.30 0.21 5.40
N GLU A 16 -17.17 1.48 5.02
CA GLU A 16 -16.82 1.88 3.67
C GLU A 16 -15.51 1.15 3.42
N ALA A 17 -15.66 -0.06 2.88
CA ALA A 17 -14.62 -0.79 2.23
C ALA A 17 -14.04 0.23 1.26
N SER A 18 -12.90 0.79 1.66
CA SER A 18 -12.12 1.71 0.85
C SER A 18 -11.94 1.02 -0.48
N GLN A 19 -12.73 1.47 -1.47
CA GLN A 19 -12.72 0.94 -2.82
C GLN A 19 -11.27 1.05 -3.26
N ALA A 20 -10.59 -0.10 -3.37
CA ALA A 20 -9.29 -0.15 -3.99
C ALA A 20 -9.45 0.57 -5.34
N PRO A 21 -8.67 1.63 -5.63
CA PRO A 21 -8.81 2.32 -6.90
C PRO A 21 -8.62 1.29 -8.01
N ALA A 22 -9.64 1.20 -8.86
CA ALA A 22 -9.69 0.28 -9.98
C ALA A 22 -8.47 0.52 -10.89
N ASP A 23 -7.83 -0.59 -11.27
CA ASP A 23 -7.04 -0.73 -12.49
C ASP A 23 -5.87 0.25 -12.73
N ILE A 24 -5.05 0.51 -11.71
CA ILE A 24 -3.62 0.69 -12.03
C ILE A 24 -3.13 -0.72 -12.34
N GLY A 25 -2.99 -1.04 -13.64
CA GLY A 25 -2.50 -2.30 -14.16
C GLY A 25 -1.10 -2.62 -13.65
N PHE A 26 -1.00 -2.97 -12.38
CA PHE A 26 0.17 -3.58 -11.80
C PHE A 26 0.28 -4.94 -12.46
N ASP A 27 1.19 -5.02 -13.44
CA ASP A 27 1.57 -6.27 -14.04
C ASP A 27 2.14 -7.15 -12.92
N LEU A 28 1.25 -8.01 -12.41
CA LEU A 28 1.52 -9.03 -11.42
C LEU A 28 2.53 -10.06 -11.91
N GLU A 29 3.10 -9.96 -13.11
CA GLU A 29 4.25 -10.75 -13.56
C GLU A 29 5.56 -9.97 -13.48
N ALA A 30 5.54 -8.64 -13.62
CA ALA A 30 6.75 -7.79 -13.61
C ALA A 30 7.44 -7.68 -12.23
N HIS A 31 6.73 -7.99 -11.15
CA HIS A 31 7.20 -7.85 -9.76
C HIS A 31 8.38 -8.77 -9.38
N HIS A 32 8.70 -9.78 -10.19
CA HIS A 32 9.80 -10.72 -9.93
C HIS A 32 11.19 -10.06 -9.94
N SER A 33 11.32 -8.87 -10.53
CA SER A 33 12.57 -8.12 -10.65
C SER A 33 12.61 -6.87 -9.75
N THR A 34 11.78 -6.85 -8.70
CA THR A 34 11.78 -5.77 -7.72
C THR A 34 13.16 -5.65 -7.05
N GLU A 35 13.68 -4.44 -6.92
CA GLU A 35 14.96 -4.19 -6.25
C GLU A 35 14.84 -4.44 -4.74
N VAL A 36 15.48 -5.51 -4.26
CA VAL A 36 15.48 -5.91 -2.85
C VAL A 36 16.74 -5.36 -2.17
N LEU A 37 16.55 -4.53 -1.14
CA LEU A 37 17.64 -3.93 -0.37
C LEU A 37 18.13 -4.85 0.74
N LEU A 38 17.21 -5.56 1.38
CA LEU A 38 17.49 -6.49 2.47
C LEU A 38 16.52 -7.66 2.44
N ALA A 39 17.02 -8.88 2.65
CA ALA A 39 16.19 -10.06 2.84
C ALA A 39 16.64 -10.80 4.10
N THR A 40 15.69 -11.07 4.99
CA THR A 40 15.89 -11.86 6.21
C THR A 40 14.86 -12.98 6.28
N HIS A 41 14.96 -13.81 7.33
CA HIS A 41 13.97 -14.85 7.61
C HIS A 41 12.60 -14.30 8.02
N GLN A 42 12.49 -13.01 8.40
CA GLN A 42 11.23 -12.39 8.85
C GLN A 42 10.64 -11.43 7.84
N VAL A 43 11.48 -10.68 7.14
CA VAL A 43 11.07 -9.59 6.25
C VAL A 43 11.96 -9.51 5.01
N LEU A 44 11.36 -9.02 3.93
CA LEU A 44 12.02 -8.55 2.71
C LEU A 44 11.77 -7.04 2.61
N VAL A 45 12.81 -6.28 2.34
CA VAL A 45 12.75 -4.82 2.16
C VAL A 45 12.98 -4.52 0.69
N ALA A 46 11.96 -3.97 0.03
CA ALA A 46 12.02 -3.54 -1.36
C ALA A 46 12.19 -2.03 -1.45
N ARG A 47 13.00 -1.57 -2.40
CA ARG A 47 13.16 -0.14 -2.68
C ARG A 47 11.91 0.42 -3.35
N CYS A 48 11.46 1.59 -2.89
CA CYS A 48 10.41 2.34 -3.56
C CYS A 48 10.73 3.83 -3.61
N VAL A 49 9.98 4.56 -4.41
CA VAL A 49 10.05 6.01 -4.56
C VAL A 49 8.65 6.56 -4.33
N ILE A 50 8.56 7.58 -3.49
CA ILE A 50 7.35 8.37 -3.27
C ILE A 50 7.45 9.61 -4.14
N ASP A 51 6.45 9.82 -5.01
CA ASP A 51 6.30 11.03 -5.81
C ASP A 51 5.14 11.86 -5.24
N TYR A 52 5.39 13.12 -4.88
CA TYR A 52 4.34 14.03 -4.43
C TYR A 52 3.86 14.89 -5.60
N ALA A 53 2.66 14.57 -6.10
CA ALA A 53 2.06 15.26 -7.23
C ALA A 53 2.09 16.79 -7.04
N GLY A 54 2.59 17.50 -8.05
CA GLY A 54 2.65 18.96 -8.07
C GLY A 54 3.83 19.60 -7.33
N ARG A 55 4.70 18.82 -6.66
CA ARG A 55 5.91 19.34 -6.03
C ARG A 55 7.20 19.01 -6.77
N GLY A 56 7.17 18.01 -7.66
CA GLY A 56 8.38 17.51 -8.33
C GLY A 56 9.39 16.87 -7.35
N GLU A 57 8.97 16.60 -6.12
CA GLU A 57 9.79 16.02 -5.08
C GLU A 57 9.65 14.49 -5.13
N ARG A 58 10.78 13.81 -5.33
CA ARG A 58 10.89 12.36 -5.28
C ARG A 58 11.71 11.96 -4.06
N VAL A 59 11.13 11.12 -3.22
CA VAL A 59 11.76 10.65 -1.98
C VAL A 59 11.96 9.14 -2.07
N GLU A 60 13.19 8.69 -1.90
CA GLU A 60 13.47 7.26 -1.77
C GLU A 60 12.94 6.74 -0.44
N SER A 61 12.32 5.58 -0.47
CA SER A 61 11.70 4.94 0.68
C SER A 61 11.75 3.42 0.53
N GLU A 62 11.22 2.74 1.53
CA GLU A 62 11.28 1.29 1.66
C GLU A 62 9.87 0.72 1.83
N LEU A 63 9.63 -0.43 1.20
CA LEU A 63 8.48 -1.29 1.46
C LEU A 63 8.96 -2.49 2.27
N VAL A 64 8.42 -2.63 3.47
CA VAL A 64 8.71 -3.77 4.35
C VAL A 64 7.65 -4.83 4.15
N ILE A 65 8.07 -6.02 3.70
CA ILE A 65 7.18 -7.10 3.27
C ILE A 65 7.45 -8.32 4.16
N PRO A 66 6.44 -8.86 4.87
CA PRO A 66 6.62 -10.07 5.67
C PRO A 66 7.05 -11.26 4.82
N ARG A 67 8.00 -12.06 5.32
CA ARG A 67 8.57 -13.19 4.58
C ARG A 67 7.53 -14.24 4.17
N ARG A 68 6.47 -14.41 4.98
CA ARG A 68 5.32 -15.29 4.67
C ARG A 68 4.57 -14.92 3.39
N GLU A 69 4.72 -13.68 2.93
CA GLU A 69 4.08 -13.12 1.73
C GLU A 69 5.04 -13.08 0.54
N CYS A 70 6.21 -13.69 0.68
CA CYS A 70 7.23 -13.84 -0.34
C CYS A 70 7.25 -15.27 -0.89
N GLN A 71 7.89 -15.45 -2.05
CA GLN A 71 8.25 -16.74 -2.65
C GLN A 71 9.76 -16.75 -2.87
N GLY A 72 10.50 -17.42 -1.99
CA GLY A 72 11.95 -17.25 -1.91
C GLY A 72 12.29 -15.78 -1.62
N ASP A 73 13.25 -15.23 -2.36
CA ASP A 73 13.67 -13.81 -2.23
C ASP A 73 12.87 -12.84 -3.09
N ARG A 74 11.65 -13.23 -3.48
CA ARG A 74 10.75 -12.39 -4.26
C ARG A 74 9.49 -12.12 -3.47
N PRO A 75 9.07 -10.86 -3.29
CA PRO A 75 7.74 -10.59 -2.75
C PRO A 75 6.68 -11.09 -3.74
N ARG A 76 5.48 -11.44 -3.27
CA ARG A 76 4.32 -11.61 -4.16
C ARG A 76 3.80 -10.23 -4.57
N GLY A 77 3.26 -10.10 -5.77
CA GLY A 77 2.72 -8.81 -6.22
C GLY A 77 1.63 -8.23 -5.31
N SER A 78 0.76 -9.07 -4.76
CA SER A 78 -0.25 -8.64 -3.77
C SER A 78 0.35 -8.16 -2.44
N ALA A 79 1.52 -8.68 -2.06
CA ALA A 79 2.24 -8.27 -0.86
C ALA A 79 2.88 -6.88 -1.06
N LEU A 80 3.45 -6.63 -2.24
CA LEU A 80 3.95 -5.31 -2.65
C LEU A 80 2.83 -4.27 -2.61
N TRP A 81 1.71 -4.56 -3.28
CA TRP A 81 0.56 -3.66 -3.29
C TRP A 81 0.11 -3.32 -1.87
N ARG A 82 -0.04 -4.32 -0.99
CA ARG A 82 -0.45 -4.09 0.40
C ARG A 82 0.56 -3.23 1.17
N ALA A 83 1.85 -3.53 1.08
CA ALA A 83 2.89 -2.75 1.73
C ALA A 83 2.88 -1.28 1.23
N ALA A 84 2.63 -1.07 -0.07
CA ALA A 84 2.48 0.27 -0.62
C ALA A 84 1.23 0.99 -0.07
N GLN A 85 0.08 0.31 0.01
CA GLN A 85 -1.14 0.88 0.61
C GLN A 85 -0.94 1.25 2.09
N GLU A 86 -0.23 0.42 2.86
CA GLU A 86 0.11 0.71 4.26
C GLU A 86 1.02 1.95 4.37
N LEU A 87 2.08 2.03 3.55
CA LEU A 87 2.94 3.21 3.50
C LEU A 87 2.15 4.46 3.10
N LEU A 88 1.27 4.34 2.11
CA LEU A 88 0.42 5.43 1.64
C LEU A 88 -0.46 5.96 2.76
N ALA A 89 -1.14 5.07 3.49
CA ALA A 89 -1.97 5.43 4.64
C ALA A 89 -1.14 6.15 5.71
N GLN A 90 0.06 5.67 6.02
CA GLN A 90 0.95 6.33 7.00
C GLN A 90 1.38 7.73 6.55
N LEU A 91 1.65 7.92 5.25
CA LEU A 91 2.00 9.24 4.69
C LEU A 91 0.82 10.21 4.79
N LEU A 92 -0.39 9.77 4.46
CA LEU A 92 -1.60 10.60 4.51
C LEU A 92 -1.97 11.00 5.94
N LEU A 93 -1.76 10.10 6.92
CA LEU A 93 -1.94 10.43 8.35
C LEU A 93 -0.96 11.52 8.81
N ARG A 94 0.31 11.47 8.35
CA ARG A 94 1.34 12.44 8.74
C ARG A 94 1.23 13.76 8.00
N ARG A 95 0.74 13.75 6.75
CA ARG A 95 0.67 14.92 5.87
C ARG A 95 -0.67 14.94 5.12
N PRO A 96 -1.77 15.31 5.79
CA PRO A 96 -3.08 15.41 5.16
C PRO A 96 -3.07 16.40 3.99
N GLY A 97 -3.77 16.08 2.91
CA GLY A 97 -3.91 16.94 1.73
C GLY A 97 -2.81 16.80 0.67
N LEU A 98 -1.79 15.98 0.90
CA LEU A 98 -0.86 15.56 -0.16
C LEU A 98 -1.47 14.43 -1.01
N ARG A 99 -1.06 14.37 -2.27
CA ARG A 99 -1.37 13.26 -3.19
C ARG A 99 -0.10 12.49 -3.57
N PRO A 100 0.44 11.66 -2.67
CA PRO A 100 1.58 10.82 -2.98
C PRO A 100 1.21 9.66 -3.91
N THR A 101 2.15 9.31 -4.78
CA THR A 101 2.15 8.09 -5.59
C THR A 101 3.38 7.26 -5.22
N ILE A 102 3.19 5.99 -4.90
CA ILE A 102 4.27 5.06 -4.61
C ILE A 102 4.64 4.32 -5.89
N ARG A 103 5.94 4.28 -6.20
CA ARG A 103 6.51 3.55 -7.32
C ARG A 103 7.56 2.58 -6.82
N ILE A 104 7.65 1.40 -7.39
CA ILE A 104 8.73 0.44 -7.07
C ILE A 104 9.77 0.41 -8.17
N ALA A 105 11.02 0.13 -7.80
CA ALA A 105 12.10 -0.08 -8.75
C ALA A 105 12.06 -1.53 -9.27
N ILE A 106 11.96 -1.67 -10.58
CA ILE A 106 12.05 -2.96 -11.30
C ILE A 106 13.14 -2.79 -12.36
N GLY A 107 14.31 -3.39 -12.14
CA GLY A 107 15.48 -3.12 -12.99
C GLY A 107 15.85 -1.63 -13.02
N SER A 108 15.82 -1.01 -14.19
CA SER A 108 16.05 0.44 -14.36
C SER A 108 14.78 1.29 -14.37
N GLU A 109 13.61 0.69 -14.18
CA GLU A 109 12.31 1.34 -14.32
C GLU A 109 11.63 1.56 -12.97
N LEU A 110 10.86 2.65 -12.88
CA LEU A 110 9.97 2.90 -11.74
C LEU A 110 8.53 2.63 -12.16
N VAL A 111 7.90 1.62 -11.57
CA VAL A 111 6.53 1.22 -11.89
C VAL A 111 5.57 1.74 -10.81
N PRO A 112 4.47 2.44 -11.17
CA PRO A 112 3.50 2.91 -10.20
C PRO A 112 2.81 1.72 -9.52
N LEU A 113 2.72 1.78 -8.19
CA LEU A 113 2.18 0.72 -7.36
C LEU A 113 1.02 1.17 -6.48
N ALA A 114 0.90 2.44 -6.10
CA ALA A 114 -0.28 2.92 -5.34
C ALA A 114 -0.42 4.44 -5.48
N THR A 115 -1.64 4.96 -5.38
CA THR A 115 -1.93 6.40 -5.39
C THR A 115 -2.97 6.75 -4.35
N ALA A 116 -2.83 7.93 -3.73
CA ALA A 116 -3.85 8.57 -2.90
C ALA A 116 -4.97 9.19 -3.73
#